data_AF-D8GJW6-F1
#
_entry.id   AF-D8GJW6-F1
#
_cell.length_a   1.000
_cell.length_b   1.000
_cell.length_c   1.000
_cell.angle_alpha   90.00
_cell.angle_beta   90.00
_cell.angle_gamma   90.00
#
_symmetry.space_group_name_H-M   'P 1'
#
loop_
_entity.id
_entity.type
_entity.pdbx_description
1 polymer ?
#
loop_
_entity_poly.entity_id
_entity_poly.type
_entity_poly.pdbx_seq_one_letter_code
_entity_poly.pdbx_strand_id
1 'polypeptide(L)'
;MGGIATGIFAWKSVNSAGGNGLIHGNPKLIGIQVIGILSSIIYVAVVTFIIIKVINVVSSIRASEKDEQMGLDITEHGEEAYGGL
;
A
#
# COMPACT_ATOMS: atom_id res chain seq x y z
N MET A 1 9.98 2.93 -2.73
CA MET A 1 11.05 3.48 -3.60
C MET A 1 11.35 4.95 -3.33
N GLY A 2 10.35 5.84 -3.27
CA GLY A 2 10.57 7.28 -3.01
C GLY A 2 11.39 7.62 -1.75
N GLY A 3 11.06 7.05 -0.59
CA GLY A 3 11.80 7.36 0.66
C GLY A 3 13.29 7.01 0.63
N ILE A 4 13.68 5.93 -0.07
CA ILE A 4 15.10 5.58 -0.26
C ILE A 4 15.78 6.64 -1.15
N ALA A 5 15.14 7.05 -2.24
CA ALA A 5 15.66 8.12 -3.09
C ALA A 5 15.79 9.45 -2.32
N THR A 6 14.83 9.79 -1.46
CA THR A 6 14.94 10.94 -0.54
C THR A 6 16.15 10.80 0.38
N GLY A 7 16.40 9.62 0.94
CA GLY A 7 17.58 9.35 1.76
C GLY A 7 18.91 9.55 1.03
N ILE A 8 18.95 9.32 -0.28
CA ILE A 8 20.16 9.45 -1.11
C ILE A 8 20.35 10.89 -1.59
N PHE A 9 19.30 11.50 -2.16
CA PHE A 9 19.40 12.72 -2.97
C PHE A 9 18.94 14.00 -2.27
N ALA A 10 18.32 13.94 -1.08
CA ALA A 10 17.80 15.14 -0.42
C ALA A 10 18.89 16.21 -0.25
N TRP A 11 18.53 17.48 -0.46
CA TRP A 11 19.47 18.59 -0.40
C TRP A 11 18.86 19.79 0.31
N LYS A 12 19.53 20.28 1.35
CA LYS A 12 19.05 21.38 2.18
C LYS A 12 19.01 22.73 1.45
N SER A 13 19.77 22.90 0.35
CA SER A 13 19.66 24.11 -0.46
C SER A 13 18.32 24.21 -1.19
N VAL A 14 17.71 23.07 -1.52
CA VAL A 14 16.39 22.98 -2.17
C VAL A 14 15.27 23.10 -1.13
N ASN A 15 15.47 22.55 0.06
CA ASN A 15 14.54 22.67 1.17
C ASN A 15 15.29 22.93 2.49
N SER A 16 15.27 24.18 2.94
CA SER A 16 15.97 24.63 4.16
C SER A 16 15.44 24.00 5.45
N ALA A 17 14.18 23.59 5.47
CA ALA A 17 13.55 22.85 6.57
C ALA A 17 13.87 21.35 6.54
N GLY A 18 14.45 20.85 5.44
CA GLY A 18 14.83 19.45 5.25
C GLY A 18 16.23 19.10 5.75
N GLY A 19 16.58 17.82 5.61
CA GLY A 19 17.91 17.29 5.83
C GLY A 19 18.65 17.01 4.52
N ASN A 20 19.98 16.95 4.57
CA ASN A 20 20.79 16.40 3.48
C ASN A 20 20.63 14.88 3.42
N GLY A 21 20.71 14.34 2.20
CA GLY A 21 20.84 12.92 1.92
C GLY A 21 22.30 12.47 1.85
N LEU A 22 22.49 11.20 1.50
CA LEU A 22 23.80 10.55 1.46
C LEU A 22 24.83 11.31 0.62
N ILE A 23 24.47 11.71 -0.61
CA ILE A 23 25.41 12.38 -1.52
C ILE A 23 25.77 13.80 -1.07
N HIS A 24 24.95 14.39 -0.20
CA HIS A 24 25.16 15.71 0.40
C HIS A 24 25.74 15.61 1.82
N GLY A 25 26.36 14.48 2.16
CA GLY A 25 27.16 14.30 3.38
C GLY A 25 26.41 13.79 4.60
N ASN A 26 25.15 13.38 4.49
CA ASN A 26 24.37 12.88 5.63
C ASN A 26 23.85 11.45 5.41
N PRO A 27 24.64 10.42 5.76
CA PRO A 27 24.22 9.02 5.64
C PRO A 27 23.10 8.64 6.60
N LYS A 28 22.90 9.38 7.70
CA LYS A 28 21.87 9.07 8.71
C LYS A 28 20.46 9.15 8.12
N LEU A 29 20.24 9.98 7.10
CA LEU A 29 18.91 10.14 6.50
C LEU A 29 18.41 8.82 5.87
N ILE A 30 19.29 7.98 5.33
CA ILE A 30 18.90 6.66 4.80
C ILE A 30 18.31 5.78 5.91
N GLY A 31 18.97 5.72 7.08
CA GLY A 31 18.48 4.93 8.20
C GLY A 31 17.11 5.40 8.69
N ILE A 32 16.92 6.71 8.80
CA ILE A 32 15.63 7.31 9.19
C ILE A 32 14.53 6.94 8.19
N GLN A 33 14.83 7.02 6.88
CA GLN A 33 13.86 6.67 5.83
C GLN A 33 13.51 5.18 5.87
N VAL A 34 14.49 4.29 6.08
CA VAL A 34 14.25 2.85 6.21
C VAL A 34 13.36 2.55 7.41
N ILE A 35 13.61 3.16 8.57
CA ILE A 35 12.77 2.98 9.77
C ILE A 35 11.34 3.44 9.48
N GLY A 36 11.16 4.61 8.85
CA GLY A 36 9.83 5.10 8.48
C GLY A 36 9.09 4.17 7.53
N ILE A 37 9.77 3.64 6.51
CA ILE A 37 9.21 2.68 5.55
C ILE A 37 8.82 1.38 6.25
N LEU A 38 9.69 0.82 7.08
CA LEU A 38 9.39 -0.42 7.79
C LEU A 38 8.24 -0.24 8.78
N SER A 39 8.21 0.90 9.48
CA SER A 39 7.12 1.24 10.39
C SER A 39 5.77 1.32 9.68
N SER A 40 5.73 1.98 8.50
CA SER A 40 4.48 2.07 7.73
C SER A 40 4.04 0.72 7.16
N ILE A 41 4.98 -0.10 6.67
CA ILE A 41 4.69 -1.46 6.21
C ILE A 41 4.08 -2.30 7.33
N ILE A 42 4.72 -2.31 8.50
CA ILE A 42 4.24 -3.07 9.66
C ILE A 42 2.85 -2.57 10.06
N TYR A 43 2.66 -1.26 10.16
CA TYR A 43 1.38 -0.68 10.52
C TYR A 43 0.27 -1.06 9.53
N VAL A 44 0.48 -0.85 8.23
CA VAL A 44 -0.54 -1.17 7.21
C VAL A 44 -0.81 -2.66 7.17
N ALA A 45 0.21 -3.52 7.27
CA ALA A 45 0.03 -4.96 7.28
C ALA A 45 -0.81 -5.42 8.47
N VAL A 46 -0.46 -4.98 9.69
CA VAL A 46 -1.16 -5.37 10.91
C VAL A 46 -2.58 -4.81 10.96
N VAL A 47 -2.74 -3.51 10.71
CA VAL A 47 -4.05 -2.85 10.81
C VAL A 47 -5.00 -3.37 9.73
N THR A 48 -4.54 -3.50 8.48
CA THR A 48 -5.37 -4.07 7.40
C THR A 48 -5.75 -5.51 7.70
N PHE A 49 -4.82 -6.32 8.21
CA PHE A 49 -5.10 -7.70 8.62
C PHE A 49 -6.18 -7.77 9.70
N ILE A 50 -6.10 -6.91 10.73
CA ILE A 50 -7.11 -6.84 11.79
C ILE A 50 -8.46 -6.45 11.21
N ILE A 51 -8.52 -5.40 10.37
CA ILE A 51 -9.75 -4.94 9.74
C ILE A 51 -10.41 -6.06 8.93
N ILE A 52 -9.64 -6.71 8.04
CA ILE A 52 -10.11 -7.84 7.23
C ILE A 52 -10.63 -8.96 8.11
N LYS A 53 -9.92 -9.29 9.19
CA LYS A 53 -10.33 -10.36 10.10
C LYS A 53 -11.62 -10.04 10.84
N VAL A 54 -11.81 -8.78 11.26
CA VAL A 54 -13.05 -8.32 11.91
C VAL A 54 -14.22 -8.37 10.93
N ILE A 55 -14.03 -7.87 9.70
CA ILE A 55 -15.09 -7.92 8.67
C ILE A 55 -15.47 -9.36 8.34
N ASN A 56 -14.49 -10.27 8.21
CA ASN A 56 -14.74 -11.69 7.95
C ASN A 56 -15.56 -12.42 9.04
N VAL A 57 -15.65 -11.87 10.26
CA VAL A 57 -16.55 -12.42 11.30
C VAL A 57 -18.01 -12.07 11.02
N VAL A 58 -18.27 -10.93 10.37
CA VAL A 58 -19.63 -10.44 10.08
C VAL A 58 -20.09 -10.89 8.68
N SER A 59 -19.22 -10.84 7.69
CA SER A 59 -19.51 -11.16 6.29
C SER A 59 -18.27 -11.70 5.59
N SER A 60 -18.41 -12.72 4.74
CA SER A 60 -17.32 -13.18 3.89
C SER A 60 -16.91 -12.05 2.92
N ILE A 61 -15.65 -11.64 2.96
CA ILE A 61 -15.11 -10.62 2.02
C ILE A 61 -14.91 -11.22 0.63
N ARG A 62 -14.70 -12.54 0.54
CA ARG A 62 -14.49 -13.23 -0.72
C ARG A 62 -15.81 -13.81 -1.23
N ALA A 63 -16.05 -13.64 -2.53
CA ALA A 63 -17.15 -14.26 -3.24
C ALA A 63 -17.07 -15.80 -3.16
N SER A 64 -18.21 -16.47 -3.31
CA SER A 64 -18.21 -17.94 -3.34
C SER A 64 -17.53 -18.45 -4.62
N GLU A 65 -17.00 -19.67 -4.60
CA GLU A 65 -16.38 -20.27 -5.80
C GLU A 65 -17.35 -20.37 -6.98
N LYS A 66 -18.65 -20.53 -6.70
CA LYS A 66 -19.70 -20.54 -7.74
C LYS A 66 -19.86 -19.16 -8.36
N ASP A 67 -19.84 -18.11 -7.55
CA ASP A 67 -20.00 -16.73 -8.02
C ASP A 67 -18.76 -16.25 -8.77
N GLU A 68 -17.56 -16.64 -8.32
CA GLU A 68 -16.30 -16.43 -9.06
C GLU A 68 -16.31 -17.14 -10.43
N GLN A 69 -16.93 -18.32 -10.55
CA GLN A 69 -17.04 -19.06 -11.83
C GLN A 69 -18.09 -18.49 -12.79
N MET A 70 -19.22 -18.03 -12.26
CA MET A 70 -20.29 -17.42 -13.06
C MET A 70 -19.93 -16.00 -13.50
N GLY A 71 -19.07 -15.31 -12.74
CA GLY A 71 -18.64 -13.93 -12.97
C GLY A 71 -19.28 -12.99 -11.96
N LEU A 72 -18.47 -12.12 -11.36
CA LEU A 72 -18.94 -11.14 -10.37
C LEU A 72 -19.91 -10.12 -10.97
N ASP A 73 -19.74 -9.77 -12.26
CA ASP A 73 -20.67 -8.85 -12.92
C ASP A 73 -22.10 -9.43 -12.94
N ILE A 74 -22.25 -10.74 -13.20
CA ILE A 74 -23.55 -11.41 -13.21
C ILE A 74 -24.07 -11.63 -11.80
N THR A 75 -23.21 -12.04 -10.87
CA THR A 75 -23.63 -12.47 -9.52
C THR A 75 -23.81 -11.33 -8.52
N GLU A 76 -23.00 -10.29 -8.59
CA GLU A 76 -23.06 -9.12 -7.69
C GLU A 76 -23.78 -7.92 -8.33
N HIS A 77 -23.68 -7.75 -9.66
CA HIS A 77 -24.25 -6.59 -10.36
C HIS A 77 -25.44 -6.93 -11.27
N GLY A 78 -25.69 -8.20 -11.59
CA GLY A 78 -26.78 -8.63 -12.46
C GLY A 78 -26.61 -8.22 -13.93
N GLU A 79 -25.38 -7.90 -14.34
CA GLU A 79 -25.04 -7.37 -15.66
C GLU A 79 -24.06 -8.31 -16.38
N GLU A 80 -24.22 -8.49 -17.69
CA GLU A 80 -23.17 -9.06 -18.54
C GLU A 80 -22.31 -7.91 -19.09
N ALA A 81 -21.03 -7.86 -18.68
CA ALA A 81 -20.08 -6.85 -19.18
C ALA A 81 -19.89 -6.92 -20.70
N TYR A 82 -20.03 -8.11 -21.28
CA TYR A 82 -20.13 -8.32 -22.71
C TYR A 82 -21.38 -9.15 -23.01
N GLY A 83 -22.50 -8.48 -23.25
CA GLY A 83 -23.68 -9.10 -23.84
C GLY A 83 -23.29 -9.67 -25.20
N GLY A 84 -23.07 -10.99 -25.25
CA GLY A 84 -22.65 -11.68 -26.45
C GLY A 84 -23.74 -11.61 -27.52
N LEU A 85 -23.45 -10.89 -28.59
CA LEU A 85 -23.85 -11.28 -29.95
C LEU A 85 -22.63 -11.90 -30.63
#